data_AF-A0A3B6HWW4-F1
#
_entry.id   AF-A0A3B6HWW4-F1
#
_cell.length_a   1.000
_cell.length_b   1.000
_cell.length_c   1.000
_cell.angle_alpha   90.00
_cell.angle_beta   90.00
_cell.angle_gamma   90.00
#
_symmetry.space_group_name_H-M   'P 1'
#
loop_
_entity.id
_entity.type
_entity.pdbx_description
1 polymer ?
#
loop_
_entity_poly.entity_id
_entity_poly.type
_entity_poly.pdbx_seq_one_letter_code
_entity_poly.pdbx_strand_id
1 'polypeptide(L)'
;MSPRKDAGPSPAAAPATAPALTPSPFMPMCQMRRDECADLLKLISGVSRPLEDVVADFLARVPPERRLRFGSAIKFLLEDKVMFQPAERLIAFAILHQGYSSQLTNPFVPFLINVACDEISERPERVFLQLLLTSANEDNNKEILKQSAEDYLKEPSYASQLQTYTSCAAATVRSAIPDPDVSQSCGDSSGISPTKLNRDNVVTNLLQQTPLRGLSPPWIRPSPPRLEILEGELQWLNLDNNHELLWDSSMCADTSRGASIRDLVGRACKGPLAPAQQEQVVLDLARDWKLVYHCGMTPEKLPDLVEHNPLIAVDVLSKLINCPDMDSYFNVLVHMEMSLHSMEVVNRLTTAVDLPPGFIHDYISNCIRSCQNIKDKYMQNRLVRLVCVFLQSLIRNKIINVEDLFIEVQAFCIAFSRIREAAGLFRLLKSLE
;
A
#
# COMPACT_ATOMS: atom_id res chain seq x y z
N MET A 1 -23.41 -72.19 16.70
CA MET A 1 -23.60 -72.83 18.03
C MET A 1 -22.32 -72.66 18.83
N SER A 2 -22.31 -71.70 19.76
CA SER A 2 -21.45 -71.81 20.95
C SER A 2 -22.07 -72.84 21.90
N PRO A 3 -21.30 -73.41 22.84
CA PRO A 3 -21.49 -72.91 24.20
C PRO A 3 -20.21 -72.87 25.06
N ARG A 4 -20.32 -72.05 26.11
CA ARG A 4 -19.40 -71.84 27.24
C ARG A 4 -19.59 -72.89 28.34
N LYS A 5 -18.66 -72.85 29.31
CA LYS A 5 -18.62 -73.36 30.71
C LYS A 5 -17.77 -74.64 30.87
N ASP A 6 -16.88 -74.78 31.86
CA ASP A 6 -16.97 -74.42 33.28
C ASP A 6 -15.62 -74.05 33.93
N ALA A 7 -15.72 -73.39 35.08
CA ALA A 7 -14.63 -73.07 36.00
C ALA A 7 -14.44 -74.18 37.06
N GLY A 8 -13.19 -74.41 37.47
CA GLY A 8 -12.79 -75.27 38.60
C GLY A 8 -11.40 -74.87 39.12
N PRO A 9 -11.07 -75.14 40.41
CA PRO A 9 -10.29 -74.24 41.27
C PRO A 9 -8.78 -74.50 41.31
N SER A 10 -8.01 -73.46 41.66
CA SER A 10 -6.56 -73.50 41.93
C SER A 10 -6.17 -74.32 43.17
N PRO A 11 -4.91 -74.75 43.23
CA PRO A 11 -4.12 -74.44 44.43
C PRO A 11 -2.72 -73.84 44.15
N ALA A 12 -2.29 -73.07 45.17
CA ALA A 12 -1.00 -72.49 45.58
C ALA A 12 0.31 -73.10 45.03
N ALA A 13 1.49 -72.46 45.06
CA ALA A 13 2.03 -71.10 45.22
C ALA A 13 3.56 -71.31 45.34
N ALA A 14 4.38 -70.58 44.57
CA ALA A 14 5.84 -70.45 44.77
C ALA A 14 6.33 -69.17 44.03
N PRO A 15 7.44 -68.54 44.45
CA PRO A 15 7.39 -67.27 45.18
C PRO A 15 7.66 -66.00 44.34
N ALA A 16 7.38 -64.87 44.99
CA ALA A 16 7.41 -63.50 44.51
C ALA A 16 8.68 -63.11 43.71
N THR A 17 8.46 -62.57 42.51
CA THR A 17 9.39 -61.67 41.84
C THR A 17 8.64 -60.36 41.59
N ALA A 18 9.12 -59.28 42.21
CA ALA A 18 8.47 -57.98 42.27
C ALA A 18 8.20 -57.39 40.87
N PRO A 19 7.01 -56.78 40.61
CA PRO A 19 6.82 -55.90 39.47
C PRO A 19 7.05 -54.43 39.88
N ALA A 20 7.30 -53.63 38.83
CA ALA A 20 7.32 -52.16 38.78
C ALA A 20 8.64 -51.45 39.09
N LEU A 21 9.35 -51.07 38.03
CA LEU A 21 9.82 -49.70 37.88
C LEU A 21 9.36 -49.19 36.51
N THR A 22 8.31 -48.37 36.56
CA THR A 22 8.02 -47.34 35.57
C THR A 22 9.29 -46.52 35.29
N PRO A 23 9.58 -46.12 34.05
CA PRO A 23 10.64 -45.15 33.82
C PRO A 23 10.20 -43.84 34.46
N SER A 24 10.86 -43.46 35.56
CA SER A 24 10.68 -42.16 36.16
C SER A 24 11.08 -41.06 35.16
N PRO A 25 10.22 -40.08 34.87
CA PRO A 25 10.49 -39.07 33.86
C PRO A 25 11.31 -37.91 34.41
N PHE A 26 12.36 -38.17 35.21
CA PHE A 26 13.29 -37.12 35.66
C PHE A 26 14.63 -37.75 36.05
N MET A 27 15.48 -38.02 35.05
CA MET A 27 16.92 -38.12 35.27
C MET A 27 17.55 -36.73 35.07
N PRO A 28 18.50 -36.30 35.92
CA PRO A 28 19.17 -35.01 35.78
C PRO A 28 19.99 -34.99 34.48
N MET A 29 19.61 -34.07 33.59
CA MET A 29 20.24 -33.77 32.31
C MET A 29 21.61 -33.09 32.48
N CYS A 30 22.64 -33.80 32.98
CA CYS A 30 24.04 -33.32 32.88
C CYS A 30 25.08 -34.37 33.30
N GLN A 31 25.35 -35.40 32.49
CA GLN A 31 26.60 -36.19 32.62
C GLN A 31 27.13 -36.56 31.23
N MET A 32 28.00 -35.71 30.68
CA MET A 32 28.90 -36.09 29.58
C MET A 32 30.02 -36.98 30.13
N ARG A 33 30.52 -37.94 29.34
CA ARG A 33 31.69 -38.74 29.76
C ARG A 33 32.93 -37.83 29.79
N ARG A 34 33.82 -38.07 30.75
CA ARG A 34 35.03 -37.25 30.96
C ARG A 34 35.91 -37.16 29.71
N ASP A 35 36.00 -38.25 28.95
CA ASP A 35 36.77 -38.32 27.71
C ASP A 35 36.14 -37.48 26.59
N GLU A 36 34.81 -37.49 26.49
CA GLU A 36 34.05 -36.69 25.52
C GLU A 36 34.13 -35.19 25.82
N CYS A 37 34.17 -34.80 27.10
CA CYS A 37 34.43 -33.42 27.51
C CYS A 37 35.85 -32.96 27.12
N ALA A 38 36.85 -33.81 27.37
CA ALA A 38 38.24 -33.49 27.04
C ALA A 38 38.44 -33.32 25.52
N ASP A 39 37.76 -34.13 24.72
CA ASP A 39 37.82 -34.02 23.26
C ASP A 39 37.10 -32.78 22.72
N LEU A 40 35.98 -32.37 23.33
CA LEU A 40 35.30 -31.11 23.01
C LEU A 40 36.17 -29.89 23.36
N LEU A 41 36.78 -29.88 24.54
CA LEU A 41 37.65 -28.78 24.97
C LEU A 41 38.91 -28.68 24.09
N LYS A 42 39.48 -29.82 23.69
CA LYS A 42 40.59 -29.85 22.70
C LYS A 42 40.18 -29.26 21.36
N LEU A 43 38.95 -29.54 20.90
CA LEU A 43 38.42 -28.99 19.66
C LEU A 43 38.28 -27.45 19.74
N ILE A 44 37.75 -26.96 20.86
CA ILE A 44 37.54 -25.51 21.10
C ILE A 44 38.87 -24.76 21.27
N SER A 45 39.90 -25.40 21.82
CA SER A 45 41.25 -24.83 21.97
C SER A 45 42.03 -24.67 20.65
N GLY A 46 41.47 -25.12 19.51
CA GLY A 46 42.07 -25.03 18.18
C GLY A 46 41.98 -23.65 17.55
N VAL A 47 42.37 -22.60 18.29
CA VAL A 47 42.10 -21.18 17.97
C VAL A 47 42.68 -20.70 16.64
N SER A 48 43.80 -21.28 16.21
CA SER A 48 44.52 -20.93 14.98
C SER A 48 44.03 -21.63 13.72
N ARG A 49 43.05 -22.54 13.84
CA ARG A 49 42.46 -23.24 12.69
C ARG A 49 41.31 -22.42 12.10
N PRO A 50 41.02 -22.56 10.79
CA PRO A 50 39.84 -21.94 10.22
C PRO A 50 38.59 -22.54 10.86
N LEU A 51 37.58 -21.71 11.09
CA LEU A 51 36.34 -22.09 11.78
C LEU A 51 35.59 -23.23 11.06
N GLU A 52 35.70 -23.30 9.72
CA GLU A 52 35.13 -24.37 8.89
C GLU A 52 35.68 -25.75 9.24
N ASP A 53 37.00 -25.88 9.39
CA ASP A 53 37.65 -27.15 9.73
C ASP A 53 37.26 -27.62 11.13
N VAL A 54 37.14 -26.69 12.08
CA VAL A 54 36.75 -26.99 13.46
C VAL A 54 35.29 -27.46 13.53
N VAL A 55 34.41 -26.81 12.77
CA VAL A 55 32.99 -27.22 12.65
C VAL A 55 32.86 -28.56 11.93
N ALA A 56 33.65 -28.80 10.88
CA ALA A 56 33.67 -30.07 10.16
C ALA A 56 34.16 -31.22 11.06
N ASP A 57 35.23 -31.01 11.83
CA ASP A 57 35.73 -31.97 12.82
C ASP A 57 34.68 -32.26 13.91
N PHE A 58 33.93 -31.25 14.35
CA PHE A 58 32.81 -31.44 15.29
C PHE A 58 31.72 -32.33 14.69
N LEU A 59 31.29 -32.04 13.45
CA LEU A 59 30.24 -32.78 12.77
C LEU A 59 30.64 -34.24 12.47
N ALA A 60 31.92 -34.49 12.22
CA ALA A 60 32.49 -35.82 12.00
C ALA A 60 32.62 -36.64 13.29
N ARG A 61 33.00 -36.00 14.41
CA ARG A 61 33.21 -36.68 15.69
C ARG A 61 31.93 -36.88 16.49
N VAL A 62 30.94 -35.99 16.34
CA VAL A 62 29.71 -35.99 17.14
C VAL A 62 28.49 -36.43 16.32
N PRO A 63 27.90 -37.60 16.63
CA PRO A 63 26.70 -38.07 15.93
C PRO A 63 25.49 -37.16 16.20
N PRO A 64 24.54 -37.06 15.26
CA PRO A 64 23.41 -36.12 15.33
C PRO A 64 22.56 -36.24 16.61
N GLU A 65 22.37 -37.46 17.12
CA GLU A 65 21.62 -37.74 18.34
C GLU A 65 22.21 -37.09 19.60
N ARG A 66 23.54 -36.87 19.60
CA ARG A 66 24.25 -36.32 20.75
C ARG A 66 24.50 -34.83 20.62
N ARG A 67 24.37 -34.25 19.42
CA ARG A 67 24.67 -32.83 19.16
C ARG A 67 23.95 -31.92 20.15
N LEU A 68 22.67 -32.17 20.44
CA LEU A 68 21.90 -31.37 21.40
C LEU A 68 22.53 -31.34 22.80
N ARG A 69 23.02 -32.49 23.28
CA ARG A 69 23.69 -32.59 24.60
C ARG A 69 24.99 -31.82 24.63
N PHE A 70 25.82 -31.96 23.59
CA PHE A 70 27.06 -31.20 23.45
C PHE A 70 26.79 -29.69 23.30
N GLY A 71 25.76 -29.30 22.53
CA GLY A 71 25.34 -27.91 22.38
C GLY A 71 24.85 -27.30 23.68
N SER A 72 24.09 -28.05 24.50
CA SER A 72 23.67 -27.59 25.83
C SER A 72 24.86 -27.41 26.79
N ALA A 73 25.86 -28.28 26.72
CA ALA A 73 27.08 -28.14 27.50
C ALA A 73 27.90 -26.91 27.06
N ILE A 74 28.05 -26.68 25.76
CA ILE A 74 28.70 -25.48 25.21
C ILE A 74 27.95 -24.22 25.62
N LYS A 75 26.60 -24.21 25.53
CA LYS A 75 25.76 -23.09 25.96
C LYS A 75 26.00 -22.77 27.44
N PHE A 76 26.00 -23.79 28.30
CA PHE A 76 26.25 -23.63 29.74
C PHE A 76 27.64 -23.05 30.01
N LEU A 77 28.67 -23.51 29.29
CA LEU A 77 30.04 -22.99 29.43
C LEU A 77 30.19 -21.56 28.87
N LEU A 78 29.38 -21.17 27.89
CA LEU A 78 29.37 -19.81 27.33
C LEU A 78 28.68 -18.79 28.23
N GLU A 79 27.71 -19.22 29.05
CA GLU A 79 27.04 -18.40 30.07
C GLU A 79 28.03 -17.96 31.17
N ASP A 80 29.03 -18.78 31.49
CA ASP A 80 30.13 -18.42 32.38
C ASP A 80 31.30 -17.80 31.59
N LYS A 81 31.35 -16.46 31.56
CA LYS A 81 32.35 -15.68 30.81
C LYS A 81 33.81 -15.94 31.22
N VAL A 82 34.06 -16.66 32.31
CA VAL A 82 35.41 -16.92 32.86
C VAL A 82 36.05 -18.19 32.30
N MET A 83 35.26 -19.12 31.73
CA MET A 83 35.74 -20.46 31.38
C MET A 83 36.41 -20.58 30.00
N PHE A 84 36.08 -19.70 29.06
CA PHE A 84 36.64 -19.69 27.70
C PHE A 84 37.31 -18.36 27.38
N GLN A 85 38.44 -18.42 26.67
CA GLN A 85 39.06 -17.23 26.08
C GLN A 85 38.16 -16.65 24.97
N PRO A 86 38.24 -15.33 24.66
CA PRO A 86 37.39 -14.71 23.64
C PRO A 86 37.41 -15.44 22.29
N ALA A 87 38.56 -15.96 21.88
CA ALA A 87 38.70 -16.70 20.62
C ALA A 87 38.05 -18.10 20.66
N GLU A 88 38.12 -18.77 21.82
CA GLU A 88 37.44 -20.05 22.08
C GLU A 88 35.91 -19.85 22.11
N ARG A 89 35.44 -18.70 22.60
CA ARG A 89 34.02 -18.32 22.59
C ARG A 89 33.49 -18.13 21.16
N LEU A 90 34.27 -17.51 20.27
CA LEU A 90 33.91 -17.40 18.84
C LEU A 90 33.75 -18.78 18.18
N ILE A 91 34.68 -19.71 18.46
CA ILE A 91 34.61 -21.10 17.98
C ILE A 91 33.35 -21.79 18.50
N ALA A 92 33.06 -21.63 19.79
CA ALA A 92 31.87 -22.20 20.41
C ALA A 92 30.56 -21.65 19.81
N PHE A 93 30.50 -20.35 19.51
CA PHE A 93 29.36 -19.74 18.80
C PHE A 93 29.22 -20.27 17.36
N ALA A 94 30.32 -20.44 16.64
CA ALA A 94 30.32 -21.02 15.29
C ALA A 94 29.79 -22.47 15.29
N ILE A 95 30.22 -23.28 16.26
CA ILE A 95 29.73 -24.67 16.44
C ILE A 95 28.23 -24.69 16.77
N LEU A 96 27.75 -23.80 17.63
CA LEU A 96 26.32 -23.72 17.98
C LEU A 96 25.45 -23.27 16.80
N HIS A 97 25.96 -22.45 15.89
CA HIS A 97 25.23 -22.02 14.70
C HIS A 97 25.28 -23.09 13.59
N GLN A 98 26.48 -23.51 13.18
CA GLN A 98 26.70 -24.37 12.03
C GLN A 98 26.47 -25.86 12.33
N GLY A 99 26.58 -26.28 13.59
CA GLY A 99 26.33 -27.67 14.00
C GLY A 99 24.89 -28.15 13.75
N TYR A 100 23.97 -27.20 13.51
CA TYR A 100 22.55 -27.43 13.30
C TYR A 100 22.05 -26.90 11.93
N SER A 101 22.96 -26.52 11.02
CA SER A 101 22.61 -26.03 9.68
C SER A 101 21.82 -27.05 8.85
N SER A 102 21.99 -28.34 9.14
CA SER A 102 21.26 -29.45 8.51
C SER A 102 19.86 -29.70 9.08
N GLN A 103 19.50 -29.05 10.21
CA GLN A 103 18.20 -29.21 10.86
C GLN A 103 17.29 -28.03 10.53
N LEU A 104 16.00 -28.30 10.36
CA LEU A 104 14.98 -27.28 10.03
C LEU A 104 14.90 -26.17 11.09
N THR A 105 15.28 -26.46 12.33
CA THR A 105 15.24 -25.51 13.45
C THR A 105 16.48 -25.69 14.33
N ASN A 106 17.21 -24.60 14.59
CA ASN A 106 18.34 -24.58 15.51
C ASN A 106 17.87 -24.12 16.91
N PRO A 107 17.97 -24.98 17.96
CA PRO A 107 17.47 -24.67 19.30
C PRO A 107 18.29 -23.59 20.04
N PHE A 108 19.48 -23.23 19.55
CA PHE A 108 20.36 -22.25 20.20
C PHE A 108 20.28 -20.84 19.58
N VAL A 109 19.51 -20.64 18.50
CA VAL A 109 19.32 -19.32 17.87
C VAL A 109 18.81 -18.25 18.86
N PRO A 110 17.82 -18.52 19.74
CA PRO A 110 17.39 -17.53 20.73
C PRO A 110 18.50 -17.11 21.69
N PHE A 111 19.41 -18.03 22.03
CA PHE A 111 20.57 -17.73 22.86
C PHE A 111 21.59 -16.85 22.12
N LEU A 112 21.89 -17.18 20.85
CA LEU A 112 22.81 -16.38 20.02
C LEU A 112 22.30 -14.94 19.82
N ILE A 113 20.99 -14.76 19.58
CA ILE A 113 20.36 -13.43 19.46
C ILE A 113 20.49 -12.66 20.78
N ASN A 114 20.23 -13.30 21.93
CA ASN A 114 20.36 -12.64 23.23
C ASN A 114 21.80 -12.17 23.48
N VAL A 115 22.81 -12.98 23.13
CA VAL A 115 24.22 -12.62 23.30
C VAL A 115 24.65 -11.50 22.34
N ALA A 116 24.15 -11.52 21.10
CA ALA A 116 24.42 -10.47 20.11
C ALA A 116 23.84 -9.10 20.55
N CYS A 117 22.69 -9.11 21.23
CA CYS A 117 22.02 -7.91 21.71
C CYS A 117 22.42 -7.46 23.13
N ASP A 118 23.17 -8.25 23.88
CA ASP A 118 23.55 -7.94 25.26
C ASP A 118 24.63 -6.85 25.33
N GLU A 119 24.33 -5.71 25.98
CA GLU A 119 25.26 -4.59 26.19
C GLU A 119 26.47 -4.93 27.09
N ILE A 120 26.50 -6.10 27.71
CA ILE A 120 27.57 -6.57 28.60
C ILE A 120 28.55 -7.52 27.88
N SER A 121 28.25 -7.99 26.67
CA SER A 121 29.12 -8.93 25.91
C SER A 121 30.28 -8.23 25.21
N GLU A 122 31.36 -8.94 24.86
CA GLU A 122 32.49 -8.27 24.20
C GLU A 122 32.13 -7.79 22.78
N ARG A 123 32.61 -6.60 22.40
CA ARG A 123 32.36 -6.02 21.06
C ARG A 123 32.69 -6.97 19.89
N PRO A 124 33.83 -7.71 19.86
CA PRO A 124 34.12 -8.64 18.78
C PRO A 124 33.11 -9.80 18.70
N GLU A 125 32.60 -10.30 19.83
CA GLU A 125 31.62 -11.38 19.87
C GLU A 125 30.29 -10.96 19.26
N ARG A 126 29.84 -9.73 19.58
CA ARG A 126 28.58 -9.20 19.03
C ARG A 126 28.65 -8.98 17.53
N VAL A 127 29.76 -8.43 17.04
CA VAL A 127 29.97 -8.22 15.59
C VAL A 127 30.04 -9.55 14.86
N PHE A 128 30.75 -10.53 15.42
CA PHE A 128 30.83 -11.88 14.86
C PHE A 128 29.46 -12.56 14.82
N LEU A 129 28.69 -12.52 15.91
CA LEU A 129 27.35 -13.10 15.97
C LEU A 129 26.37 -12.39 15.03
N GLN A 130 26.44 -11.07 14.91
CA GLN A 130 25.62 -10.32 13.96
C GLN A 130 25.92 -10.73 12.52
N LEU A 131 27.20 -10.88 12.19
CA LEU A 131 27.64 -11.34 10.87
C LEU A 131 27.13 -12.75 10.59
N LEU A 132 27.30 -13.67 11.54
CA LEU A 132 26.89 -15.08 11.45
C LEU A 132 25.36 -15.26 11.34
N LEU A 133 24.58 -14.41 12.00
CA LEU A 133 23.10 -14.45 11.97
C LEU A 133 22.50 -13.75 10.75
N THR A 134 23.21 -12.79 10.14
CA THR A 134 22.73 -12.00 8.98
C THR A 134 23.13 -12.63 7.63
N SER A 135 24.16 -13.48 7.61
CA SER A 135 24.59 -14.20 6.42
C SER A 135 23.65 -15.37 6.10
N ALA A 136 22.45 -15.08 5.60
CA ALA A 136 21.55 -16.10 5.02
C ALA A 136 21.96 -16.51 3.59
N ASN A 137 22.88 -15.77 2.95
CA ASN A 137 23.45 -16.17 1.65
C ASN A 137 24.58 -17.19 1.87
N GLU A 138 24.42 -18.38 1.29
CA GLU A 138 25.38 -19.49 1.41
C GLU A 138 26.83 -19.11 1.08
N ASP A 139 27.04 -18.08 0.26
CA ASP A 139 28.37 -17.66 -0.19
C ASP A 139 29.13 -16.83 0.86
N ASN A 140 28.46 -15.94 1.60
CA ASN A 140 29.11 -15.14 2.65
C ASN A 140 29.41 -15.97 3.90
N ASN A 141 28.56 -16.95 4.23
CA ASN A 141 28.81 -17.89 5.32
C ASN A 141 30.15 -18.63 5.14
N LYS A 142 30.47 -19.01 3.90
CA LYS A 142 31.70 -19.72 3.57
C LYS A 142 32.93 -18.84 3.68
N GLU A 143 32.84 -17.53 3.44
CA GLU A 143 33.98 -16.63 3.60
C GLU A 143 34.31 -16.34 5.07
N ILE A 144 33.28 -16.20 5.90
CA ILE A 144 33.43 -15.97 7.34
C ILE A 144 34.08 -17.18 8.02
N LEU A 145 33.65 -18.39 7.65
CA LEU A 145 34.14 -19.61 8.27
C LEU A 145 35.57 -20.00 7.83
N LYS A 146 36.11 -19.36 6.77
CA LYS A 146 37.48 -19.61 6.29
C LYS A 146 38.57 -18.92 7.12
N GLN A 147 38.23 -17.93 7.94
CA GLN A 147 39.19 -17.23 8.79
C GLN A 147 39.32 -17.92 10.16
N SER A 148 40.46 -17.75 10.83
CA SER A 148 40.66 -18.25 12.19
C SER A 148 40.02 -17.33 13.22
N ALA A 149 39.70 -17.86 14.41
CA ALA A 149 39.12 -17.06 15.49
C ALA A 149 40.09 -15.97 15.99
N GLU A 150 41.40 -16.23 15.89
CA GLU A 150 42.46 -15.28 16.25
C GLU A 150 42.57 -14.11 15.26
N ASP A 151 42.36 -14.37 13.97
CA ASP A 151 42.43 -13.33 12.94
C ASP A 151 41.21 -12.39 13.04
N TYR A 152 40.04 -12.93 13.41
CA TYR A 152 38.83 -12.15 13.68
C TYR A 152 38.97 -11.17 14.85
N LEU A 153 39.75 -11.52 15.87
CA LEU A 153 40.02 -10.63 16.99
C LEU A 153 41.04 -9.53 16.65
N LYS A 154 41.83 -9.73 15.59
CA LYS A 154 42.90 -8.80 15.15
C LYS A 154 42.42 -7.80 14.10
N GLU A 155 41.38 -8.10 13.30
CA GLU A 155 40.85 -7.19 12.27
C GLU A 155 39.67 -6.31 12.75
N PRO A 156 39.85 -4.99 12.92
CA PRO A 156 38.76 -4.07 13.27
C PRO A 156 37.88 -3.63 12.08
N SER A 157 38.13 -4.14 10.87
CA SER A 157 37.66 -3.52 9.60
C SER A 157 36.19 -3.81 9.22
N TYR A 158 35.56 -4.88 9.71
CA TYR A 158 34.20 -5.25 9.29
C TYR A 158 33.08 -4.45 9.98
N ALA A 159 33.39 -3.69 11.03
CA ALA A 159 32.41 -2.88 11.77
C ALA A 159 31.81 -1.72 10.94
N SER A 160 32.48 -1.32 9.85
CA SER A 160 32.11 -0.16 9.03
C SER A 160 31.10 -0.47 7.92
N GLN A 161 30.96 -1.73 7.51
CA GLN A 161 30.15 -2.11 6.33
C GLN A 161 28.69 -2.49 6.65
N LEU A 162 28.36 -2.74 7.93
CA LEU A 162 27.03 -3.22 8.33
C LEU A 162 26.07 -2.13 8.83
N GLN A 163 26.51 -0.86 8.91
CA GLN A 163 25.63 0.24 9.33
C GLN A 163 24.57 0.64 8.27
N THR A 164 24.61 0.07 7.07
CA THR A 164 23.80 0.56 5.93
C THR A 164 22.59 -0.32 5.57
N TYR A 165 22.35 -1.45 6.24
CA TYR A 165 21.28 -2.39 5.85
C TYR A 165 20.34 -2.76 7.00
N THR A 166 19.71 -1.78 7.64
CA THR A 166 18.51 -2.04 8.45
C THR A 166 17.49 -0.92 8.31
N SER A 167 16.88 -0.82 7.13
CA SER A 167 15.55 -0.24 6.98
C SER A 167 14.59 -1.40 6.84
N CYS A 168 13.75 -1.64 7.86
CA CYS A 168 12.55 -2.45 7.72
C CYS A 168 11.52 -2.04 8.78
N ALA A 169 10.77 -0.98 8.46
CA ALA A 169 9.41 -0.84 8.94
C ALA A 169 8.55 -1.97 8.34
N ALA A 170 8.61 -3.19 8.90
CA ALA A 170 7.71 -4.28 8.50
C ALA A 170 7.83 -5.47 9.47
N ALA A 171 7.20 -5.36 10.64
CA ALA A 171 7.02 -6.50 11.54
C ALA A 171 5.73 -6.45 12.35
N THR A 172 4.70 -5.78 11.81
CA THR A 172 3.32 -6.12 12.15
C THR A 172 2.77 -7.02 11.07
N VAL A 173 1.85 -7.90 11.50
CA VAL A 173 1.09 -8.90 10.71
C VAL A 173 1.13 -8.60 9.22
N ARG A 174 1.74 -9.48 8.41
CA ARG A 174 1.65 -9.40 6.95
C ARG A 174 0.17 -9.30 6.59
N SER A 175 -0.30 -8.11 6.24
CA SER A 175 -1.62 -7.94 5.65
C SER A 175 -1.62 -8.78 4.38
N ALA A 176 -2.54 -9.76 4.30
CA ALA A 176 -2.72 -10.58 3.11
C ALA A 176 -3.12 -9.76 1.88
N ILE A 177 -3.37 -8.46 2.07
CA ILE A 177 -3.68 -7.44 1.08
C ILE A 177 -2.73 -6.27 1.36
N PRO A 178 -1.90 -5.83 0.40
CA PRO A 178 -1.07 -4.63 0.55
C PRO A 178 -1.96 -3.41 0.81
N ASP A 179 -1.63 -2.62 1.83
CA ASP A 179 -2.31 -1.37 2.13
C ASP A 179 -1.83 -0.28 1.13
N PRO A 180 -2.71 0.28 0.28
CA PRO A 180 -2.34 1.27 -0.72
C PRO A 180 -1.96 2.64 -0.14
N ASP A 181 -2.24 2.90 1.14
CA ASP A 181 -1.98 4.20 1.78
C ASP A 181 -0.60 4.28 2.45
N VAL A 182 0.15 3.16 2.52
CA VAL A 182 1.54 3.18 2.97
C VAL A 182 2.44 3.58 1.80
N SER A 183 2.59 4.90 1.63
CA SER A 183 3.51 5.48 0.65
C SER A 183 4.90 4.87 0.76
N GLN A 184 5.35 4.28 -0.36
CA GLN A 184 6.71 3.81 -0.59
C GLN A 184 7.65 5.01 -0.83
N SER A 185 7.65 5.95 0.13
CA SER A 185 8.43 7.19 0.12
C SER A 185 9.47 7.12 1.23
N CYS A 186 10.61 6.49 0.94
CA CYS A 186 11.85 6.68 1.69
C CYS A 186 13.04 6.60 0.73
N GLY A 187 13.06 7.51 -0.24
CA GLY A 187 14.27 7.94 -0.92
C GLY A 187 14.58 9.36 -0.44
N ASP A 188 15.78 9.54 0.07
CA ASP A 188 16.41 10.83 0.42
C ASP A 188 15.96 11.50 1.72
N SER A 189 16.65 11.16 2.81
CA SER A 189 17.06 12.15 3.81
C SER A 189 18.26 11.64 4.59
N SER A 190 19.40 12.26 4.30
CA SER A 190 20.60 12.28 5.11
C SER A 190 20.29 12.70 6.55
N GLY A 191 20.71 11.90 7.53
CA GLY A 191 20.76 12.28 8.94
C GLY A 191 19.98 11.36 9.85
N ILE A 192 20.54 10.19 10.19
CA ILE A 192 20.08 9.41 11.34
C ILE A 192 21.31 8.92 12.10
N SER A 193 21.40 9.33 13.35
CA SER A 193 22.36 8.89 14.36
C SER A 193 22.37 7.36 14.52
N PRO A 194 23.45 6.76 15.07
CA PRO A 194 23.54 5.31 15.24
C PRO A 194 22.45 4.86 16.20
N THR A 195 21.34 4.41 15.64
CA THR A 195 20.15 4.05 16.41
C THR A 195 20.43 2.71 17.06
N LYS A 196 20.30 2.66 18.40
CA LYS A 196 20.57 1.48 19.22
C LYS A 196 19.90 0.24 18.64
N LEU A 197 20.66 -0.86 18.56
CA LEU A 197 20.19 -2.14 18.06
C LEU A 197 19.13 -2.71 19.03
N ASN A 198 17.86 -2.58 18.68
CA ASN A 198 16.77 -3.20 19.43
C ASN A 198 16.71 -4.70 19.08
N ARG A 199 16.55 -5.57 20.09
CA ARG A 199 16.36 -7.03 19.92
C ARG A 199 15.30 -7.34 18.86
N ASP A 200 14.25 -6.54 18.83
CA ASP A 200 13.16 -6.67 17.88
C ASP A 200 13.65 -6.52 16.43
N ASN A 201 14.60 -5.64 16.15
CA ASN A 201 15.12 -5.41 14.79
C ASN A 201 15.97 -6.58 14.25
N VAL A 202 16.67 -7.30 15.14
CA VAL A 202 17.46 -8.48 14.77
C VAL A 202 16.53 -9.67 14.53
N VAL A 203 15.54 -9.85 15.41
CA VAL A 203 14.52 -10.89 15.29
C VAL A 203 13.70 -10.70 14.02
N THR A 204 13.34 -9.47 13.66
CA THR A 204 12.53 -9.20 12.46
C THR A 204 13.30 -9.46 11.17
N ASN A 205 14.59 -9.11 11.10
CA ASN A 205 15.44 -9.48 9.97
C ASN A 205 15.56 -11.01 9.81
N LEU A 206 15.78 -11.74 10.91
CA LEU A 206 15.84 -13.22 10.90
C LEU A 206 14.50 -13.85 10.47
N LEU A 207 13.36 -13.31 10.91
CA LEU A 207 12.03 -13.78 10.53
C LEU A 207 11.66 -13.46 9.07
N GLN A 208 12.22 -12.38 8.51
CA GLN A 208 12.06 -12.05 7.09
C GLN A 208 12.89 -12.97 6.18
N GLN A 209 14.05 -13.43 6.65
CA GLN A 209 14.98 -14.26 5.88
C GLN A 209 14.75 -15.77 6.03
N THR A 210 14.06 -16.22 7.07
CA THR A 210 13.65 -17.63 7.19
C THR A 210 12.26 -17.83 6.56
N PRO A 211 12.08 -18.78 5.62
CA PRO A 211 10.75 -19.12 5.16
C PRO A 211 9.99 -19.75 6.33
N LEU A 212 9.05 -18.99 6.92
CA LEU A 212 8.15 -19.41 8.01
C LEU A 212 7.17 -20.53 7.60
N ARG A 213 7.58 -21.46 6.73
CA ARG A 213 6.77 -22.62 6.38
C ARG A 213 6.63 -23.51 7.62
N GLY A 214 5.44 -23.52 8.20
CA GLY A 214 5.03 -24.46 9.25
C GLY A 214 4.95 -23.89 10.67
N LEU A 215 5.27 -22.60 10.89
CA LEU A 215 5.05 -21.93 12.18
C LEU A 215 3.68 -21.24 12.28
N SER A 216 2.96 -21.13 11.17
CA SER A 216 1.55 -20.75 11.20
C SER A 216 0.75 -21.90 11.80
N PRO A 217 -0.08 -21.69 12.83
CA PRO A 217 -1.03 -22.71 13.26
C PRO A 217 -1.84 -23.14 12.02
N PRO A 218 -2.09 -24.45 11.83
CA PRO A 218 -2.94 -24.88 10.74
C PRO A 218 -4.26 -24.14 10.88
N TRP A 219 -4.68 -23.47 9.81
CA TRP A 219 -5.92 -22.69 9.82
C TRP A 219 -7.10 -23.65 9.70
N ILE A 220 -7.33 -24.42 10.76
CA ILE A 220 -8.41 -25.38 10.87
C ILE A 220 -9.66 -24.55 11.11
N ARG A 221 -10.43 -24.31 10.06
CA ARG A 221 -11.82 -23.85 10.16
C ARG A 221 -12.72 -25.08 10.12
N PRO A 222 -12.99 -25.74 11.26
CA PRO A 222 -13.98 -26.80 11.27
C PRO A 222 -15.30 -26.20 10.77
N SER A 223 -16.01 -26.93 9.92
CA SER A 223 -17.33 -26.50 9.48
C SER A 223 -18.20 -26.24 10.72
N PRO A 224 -18.94 -25.13 10.78
CA PRO A 224 -19.78 -24.83 11.93
C PRO A 224 -20.70 -26.02 12.23
N PRO A 225 -20.91 -26.36 13.52
CA PRO A 225 -21.80 -27.46 13.89
C PRO A 225 -23.19 -27.16 13.34
N ARG A 226 -23.76 -28.11 12.59
CA ARG A 226 -25.17 -28.02 12.15
C ARG A 226 -26.02 -28.37 13.36
N LEU A 227 -26.46 -27.35 14.08
CA LEU A 227 -27.46 -27.50 15.13
C LEU A 227 -28.82 -27.80 14.49
N GLU A 228 -29.66 -28.56 15.19
CA GLU A 228 -31.04 -28.76 14.78
C GLU A 228 -31.79 -27.43 14.90
N ILE A 229 -32.60 -27.11 13.91
CA ILE A 229 -33.37 -25.86 13.86
C ILE A 229 -34.37 -25.88 15.02
N LEU A 230 -34.25 -24.94 15.95
CA LEU A 230 -35.15 -24.83 17.09
C LEU A 230 -36.48 -24.16 16.69
N GLU A 231 -37.58 -24.54 17.34
CA GLU A 231 -38.88 -23.89 17.15
C GLU A 231 -38.78 -22.40 17.52
N GLY A 232 -38.89 -21.53 16.52
CA GLY A 232 -38.74 -20.07 16.66
C GLY A 232 -37.45 -19.47 16.10
N GLU A 233 -36.48 -20.28 15.65
CA GLU A 233 -35.24 -19.79 15.03
C GLU A 233 -35.47 -19.27 13.60
N LEU A 234 -36.41 -19.87 12.87
CA LEU A 234 -36.83 -19.44 11.54
C LEU A 234 -37.88 -18.33 11.63
N GLN A 235 -37.42 -17.10 11.87
CA GLN A 235 -38.26 -15.92 11.74
C GLN A 235 -38.04 -15.29 10.36
N TRP A 236 -39.10 -15.22 9.56
CA TRP A 236 -39.07 -14.47 8.30
C TRP A 236 -38.87 -12.98 8.61
N LEU A 237 -37.67 -12.47 8.35
CA LEU A 237 -37.36 -11.05 8.42
C LEU A 237 -37.87 -10.41 7.12
N ASN A 238 -39.05 -9.79 7.19
CA ASN A 238 -39.47 -8.85 6.16
C ASN A 238 -38.69 -7.55 6.40
N LEU A 239 -37.49 -7.47 5.81
CA LEU A 239 -36.73 -6.23 5.80
C LEU A 239 -37.51 -5.23 4.96
N ASP A 240 -38.04 -4.18 5.61
CA ASP A 240 -38.63 -3.06 4.88
C ASP A 240 -37.55 -2.47 3.97
N ASN A 241 -37.82 -2.43 2.66
CA ASN A 241 -36.90 -1.93 1.62
C ASN A 241 -36.70 -0.40 1.66
N ASN A 242 -36.68 0.20 2.84
CA ASN A 242 -36.44 1.62 3.07
C ASN A 242 -34.93 1.95 3.12
N HIS A 243 -34.07 1.03 2.69
CA HIS A 243 -32.64 1.28 2.60
C HIS A 243 -32.35 2.15 1.39
N GLU A 244 -31.88 3.38 1.63
CA GLU A 244 -31.27 4.21 0.61
C GLU A 244 -30.01 3.49 0.09
N LEU A 245 -29.85 3.41 -1.23
CA LEU A 245 -28.66 2.83 -1.86
C LEU A 245 -27.45 3.70 -1.55
N LEU A 246 -26.71 3.37 -0.49
CA LEU A 246 -25.43 4.00 -0.17
C LEU A 246 -24.33 3.26 -0.93
N TRP A 247 -24.07 3.71 -2.15
CA TRP A 247 -22.95 3.23 -2.95
C TRP A 247 -21.70 4.06 -2.64
N ASP A 248 -20.64 3.41 -2.18
CA ASP A 248 -19.33 4.05 -2.07
C ASP A 248 -18.64 4.01 -3.43
N SER A 249 -18.81 5.10 -4.19
CA SER A 249 -18.15 5.30 -5.49
C SER A 249 -16.61 5.36 -5.41
N SER A 250 -16.03 5.40 -4.20
CA SER A 250 -14.59 5.40 -3.98
C SER A 250 -13.99 4.03 -3.73
N MET A 251 -14.81 3.01 -3.45
CA MET A 251 -14.34 1.65 -3.19
C MET A 251 -13.77 1.03 -4.49
N CYS A 252 -12.48 0.66 -4.46
CA CYS A 252 -11.78 0.01 -5.58
C CYS A 252 -11.55 0.88 -6.84
N ALA A 253 -11.63 2.21 -6.74
CA ALA A 253 -11.17 3.07 -7.84
C ALA A 253 -9.63 3.15 -7.81
N ASP A 254 -8.95 2.22 -8.48
CA ASP A 254 -7.51 2.31 -8.80
C ASP A 254 -7.23 3.63 -9.55
N THR A 255 -7.02 4.76 -8.86
CA THR A 255 -7.01 6.07 -9.52
C THR A 255 -6.07 7.08 -8.87
N SER A 256 -4.77 6.78 -8.76
CA SER A 256 -3.76 7.84 -8.53
C SER A 256 -3.93 9.00 -9.54
N ARG A 257 -4.30 8.68 -10.78
CA ARG A 257 -4.62 9.64 -11.84
C ARG A 257 -5.96 10.34 -11.65
N GLY A 258 -7.02 9.63 -11.24
CA GLY A 258 -8.32 10.24 -10.94
C GLY A 258 -8.29 11.14 -9.70
N ALA A 259 -7.50 10.78 -8.68
CA ALA A 259 -7.23 11.64 -7.53
C ALA A 259 -6.42 12.88 -7.92
N SER A 260 -5.41 12.72 -8.78
CA SER A 260 -4.63 13.85 -9.31
C SER A 260 -5.48 14.80 -10.14
N ILE A 261 -6.34 14.28 -11.02
CA ILE A 261 -7.25 15.11 -11.83
C ILE A 261 -8.28 15.80 -10.93
N ARG A 262 -8.79 15.12 -9.89
CA ARG A 262 -9.72 15.70 -8.91
C ARG A 262 -9.08 16.84 -8.13
N ASP A 263 -7.82 16.68 -7.70
CA ASP A 263 -7.08 17.77 -7.03
C ASP A 263 -6.85 18.96 -7.98
N LEU A 264 -6.41 18.70 -9.22
CA LEU A 264 -6.20 19.73 -10.22
C LEU A 264 -7.49 20.49 -10.55
N VAL A 265 -8.59 19.79 -10.78
CA VAL A 265 -9.90 20.40 -11.05
C VAL A 265 -10.43 21.12 -9.81
N GLY A 266 -10.26 20.57 -8.61
CA GLY A 266 -10.60 21.23 -7.35
C GLY A 266 -9.80 22.54 -7.13
N ARG A 267 -8.55 22.59 -7.58
CA ARG A 267 -7.75 23.82 -7.62
C ARG A 267 -8.22 24.78 -8.72
N ALA A 268 -8.65 24.26 -9.87
CA ALA A 268 -9.18 25.04 -10.98
C ALA A 268 -10.46 25.81 -10.62
N CYS A 269 -11.31 25.25 -9.76
CA CYS A 269 -12.49 25.97 -9.25
C CYS A 269 -12.11 27.11 -8.29
N LYS A 270 -10.96 27.04 -7.61
CA LYS A 270 -10.54 28.07 -6.63
C LYS A 270 -9.73 29.20 -7.26
N GLY A 271 -9.18 28.99 -8.45
CA GLY A 271 -8.30 29.96 -9.08
C GLY A 271 -7.72 29.48 -10.42
N PRO A 272 -7.05 30.38 -11.16
CA PRO A 272 -6.44 30.04 -12.44
C PRO A 272 -5.30 29.04 -12.24
N LEU A 273 -5.30 27.96 -13.03
CA LEU A 273 -4.23 26.97 -13.05
C LEU A 273 -3.03 27.46 -13.86
N ALA A 274 -1.83 26.98 -13.51
CA ALA A 274 -0.64 27.23 -14.32
C ALA A 274 -0.77 26.55 -15.69
N PRO A 275 -0.21 27.12 -16.78
CA PRO A 275 -0.34 26.55 -18.14
C PRO A 275 0.06 25.08 -18.26
N ALA A 276 1.13 24.66 -17.58
CA ALA A 276 1.56 23.27 -17.54
C ALA A 276 0.53 22.33 -16.88
N GLN A 277 -0.19 22.83 -15.86
CA GLN A 277 -1.26 22.08 -15.20
C GLN A 277 -2.52 22.00 -16.07
N GLN A 278 -2.83 23.08 -16.81
CA GLN A 278 -3.93 23.08 -17.77
C GLN A 278 -3.68 22.03 -18.85
N GLU A 279 -2.49 22.01 -19.45
CA GLU A 279 -2.11 21.02 -20.47
C GLU A 279 -2.18 19.58 -19.93
N GLN A 280 -1.76 19.36 -18.69
CA GLN A 280 -1.85 18.05 -18.04
C GLN A 280 -3.30 17.55 -17.94
N VAL A 281 -4.24 18.41 -17.53
CA VAL A 281 -5.67 18.05 -17.45
C VAL A 281 -6.23 17.69 -18.82
N VAL A 282 -5.91 18.48 -19.85
CA VAL A 282 -6.36 18.23 -21.22
C VAL A 282 -5.79 16.90 -21.75
N LEU A 283 -4.51 16.62 -21.52
CA LEU A 283 -3.86 15.39 -21.94
C LEU A 283 -4.44 14.16 -21.23
N ASP A 284 -4.71 14.25 -19.93
CA ASP A 284 -5.29 13.15 -19.17
C ASP A 284 -6.73 12.86 -19.60
N LEU A 285 -7.55 13.91 -19.81
CA LEU A 285 -8.91 13.78 -20.33
C LEU A 285 -8.95 13.27 -21.78
N ALA A 286 -7.94 13.58 -22.59
CA ALA A 286 -7.80 13.05 -23.94
C ALA A 286 -7.39 11.57 -23.96
N ARG A 287 -6.57 11.14 -23.00
CA ARG A 287 -6.15 9.74 -22.84
C ARG A 287 -7.27 8.85 -22.35
N ASP A 288 -8.02 9.31 -21.33
CA ASP A 288 -9.15 8.59 -20.79
C ASP A 288 -10.28 9.54 -20.42
N TRP A 289 -11.33 9.55 -21.25
CA TRP A 289 -12.51 10.39 -21.04
C TRP A 289 -13.31 9.98 -19.80
N LYS A 290 -13.16 8.75 -19.29
CA LYS A 290 -13.88 8.30 -18.08
C LYS A 290 -13.37 8.98 -16.82
N LEU A 291 -12.17 9.57 -16.86
CA LEU A 291 -11.61 10.35 -15.74
C LEU A 291 -12.50 11.54 -15.35
N VAL A 292 -13.35 12.00 -16.26
CA VAL A 292 -14.36 13.03 -16.01
C VAL A 292 -15.28 12.66 -14.83
N TYR A 293 -15.66 11.39 -14.69
CA TYR A 293 -16.49 10.93 -13.57
C TYR A 293 -15.73 11.00 -12.23
N HIS A 294 -14.40 10.99 -12.26
CA HIS A 294 -13.55 11.09 -11.08
C HIS A 294 -13.20 12.54 -10.72
N CYS A 295 -13.42 13.51 -11.61
CA CYS A 295 -13.15 14.93 -11.39
C CYS A 295 -13.93 15.52 -10.20
N GLY A 296 -15.05 14.89 -9.78
CA GLY A 296 -15.89 15.42 -8.70
C GLY A 296 -16.54 16.76 -9.04
N MET A 297 -16.70 17.04 -10.33
CA MET A 297 -17.37 18.23 -10.84
C MET A 297 -18.86 18.11 -10.59
N THR A 298 -19.42 19.00 -9.78
CA THR A 298 -20.87 19.16 -9.60
C THR A 298 -21.35 20.40 -10.35
N PRO A 299 -22.64 20.48 -10.74
CA PRO A 299 -23.18 21.66 -11.40
C PRO A 299 -22.95 22.95 -10.62
N GLU A 300 -22.98 22.89 -9.28
CA GLU A 300 -22.74 24.04 -8.39
C GLU A 300 -21.34 24.64 -8.51
N LYS A 301 -20.32 23.84 -8.81
CA LYS A 301 -18.91 24.29 -8.97
C LYS A 301 -18.58 24.72 -10.40
N LEU A 302 -19.52 24.53 -11.34
CA LEU A 302 -19.32 24.86 -12.74
C LEU A 302 -19.08 26.37 -12.96
N PRO A 303 -19.83 27.30 -12.34
CA PRO A 303 -19.59 28.74 -12.51
C PRO A 303 -18.17 29.14 -12.12
N ASP A 304 -17.68 28.62 -10.99
CA ASP A 304 -16.32 28.90 -10.50
C ASP A 304 -15.25 28.40 -11.47
N LEU A 305 -15.46 27.22 -12.07
CA LEU A 305 -14.53 26.69 -13.07
C LEU A 305 -14.52 27.53 -14.35
N VAL A 306 -15.71 27.95 -14.82
CA VAL A 306 -15.86 28.79 -16.01
C VAL A 306 -15.18 30.13 -15.82
N GLU A 307 -15.31 30.74 -14.64
CA GLU A 307 -14.73 32.06 -14.35
C GLU A 307 -13.20 32.03 -14.34
N HIS A 308 -12.59 31.01 -13.74
CA HIS A 308 -11.14 30.94 -13.56
C HIS A 308 -10.41 30.24 -14.72
N ASN A 309 -11.02 29.21 -15.34
CA ASN A 309 -10.38 28.34 -16.31
C ASN A 309 -11.36 27.90 -17.43
N PRO A 310 -11.70 28.81 -18.37
CA PRO A 310 -12.71 28.53 -19.42
C PRO A 310 -12.33 27.37 -20.36
N LEU A 311 -11.05 27.19 -20.69
CA LEU A 311 -10.62 26.11 -21.60
C LEU A 311 -10.83 24.72 -20.99
N ILE A 312 -10.52 24.56 -19.69
CA ILE A 312 -10.75 23.31 -18.97
C ILE A 312 -12.26 23.04 -18.87
N ALA A 313 -13.07 24.07 -18.64
CA ALA A 313 -14.52 23.92 -18.61
C ALA A 313 -15.07 23.37 -19.94
N VAL A 314 -14.57 23.86 -21.09
CA VAL A 314 -14.95 23.33 -22.41
C VAL A 314 -14.57 21.85 -22.53
N ASP A 315 -13.34 21.48 -22.19
CA ASP A 315 -12.91 20.09 -22.33
C ASP A 315 -13.70 19.16 -21.43
N VAL A 316 -13.92 19.53 -20.16
CA VAL A 316 -14.72 18.74 -19.22
C VAL A 316 -16.17 18.61 -19.70
N LEU A 317 -16.82 19.71 -20.09
CA LEU A 317 -18.20 19.69 -20.58
C LEU A 317 -18.34 18.91 -21.90
N SER A 318 -17.35 18.99 -22.80
CA SER A 318 -17.36 18.25 -24.06
C SER A 318 -17.34 16.73 -23.86
N LYS A 319 -16.69 16.26 -22.78
CA LYS A 319 -16.65 14.84 -22.43
C LYS A 319 -17.85 14.41 -21.58
N LEU A 320 -18.43 15.33 -20.81
CA LEU A 320 -19.64 15.08 -20.02
C LEU A 320 -20.91 14.97 -20.87
N ILE A 321 -20.94 15.44 -22.12
CA ILE A 321 -22.15 15.51 -22.98
C ILE A 321 -22.98 14.21 -23.03
N ASN A 322 -22.34 13.04 -22.92
CA ASN A 322 -23.00 11.73 -22.98
C ASN A 322 -23.52 11.24 -21.62
N CYS A 323 -23.37 12.04 -20.57
CA CYS A 323 -23.79 11.72 -19.20
C CYS A 323 -25.28 12.03 -19.01
N PRO A 324 -26.06 11.17 -18.32
CA PRO A 324 -27.48 11.40 -18.06
C PRO A 324 -27.77 12.69 -17.26
N ASP A 325 -26.80 13.19 -16.48
CA ASP A 325 -26.99 14.37 -15.62
C ASP A 325 -26.72 15.71 -16.32
N MET A 326 -26.45 15.72 -17.63
CA MET A 326 -26.02 16.92 -18.38
C MET A 326 -27.02 18.07 -18.36
N ASP A 327 -28.31 17.78 -18.30
CA ASP A 327 -29.35 18.80 -18.25
C ASP A 327 -29.20 19.72 -17.03
N SER A 328 -28.69 19.19 -15.91
CA SER A 328 -28.41 19.99 -14.70
C SER A 328 -27.26 20.99 -14.93
N TYR A 329 -26.20 20.58 -15.64
CA TYR A 329 -25.07 21.45 -15.99
C TYR A 329 -25.50 22.52 -17.00
N PHE A 330 -26.31 22.15 -17.99
CA PHE A 330 -26.90 23.10 -18.93
C PHE A 330 -27.78 24.12 -18.23
N ASN A 331 -28.62 23.70 -17.28
CA ASN A 331 -29.45 24.62 -16.51
C ASN A 331 -28.61 25.66 -15.76
N VAL A 332 -27.52 25.24 -15.11
CA VAL A 332 -26.58 26.18 -14.45
C VAL A 332 -25.87 27.07 -15.47
N LEU A 333 -25.48 26.53 -16.63
CA LEU A 333 -24.84 27.26 -17.72
C LEU A 333 -25.77 28.31 -18.35
N VAL A 334 -27.08 28.08 -18.38
CA VAL A 334 -28.07 29.09 -18.80
C VAL A 334 -28.23 30.19 -17.75
N HIS A 335 -28.26 29.84 -16.47
CA HIS A 335 -28.59 30.79 -15.39
C HIS A 335 -27.39 31.55 -14.81
N MET A 336 -26.16 31.22 -15.20
CA MET A 336 -24.98 31.95 -14.76
C MET A 336 -24.95 33.39 -15.29
N GLU A 337 -24.24 34.26 -14.56
CA GLU A 337 -24.06 35.64 -15.00
C GLU A 337 -23.31 35.72 -16.33
N MET A 338 -23.81 36.58 -17.22
CA MET A 338 -23.24 36.78 -18.55
C MET A 338 -21.85 37.41 -18.44
N SER A 339 -20.81 36.64 -18.78
CA SER A 339 -19.41 37.05 -18.77
C SER A 339 -18.71 36.69 -20.08
N LEU A 340 -17.51 37.24 -20.29
CA LEU A 340 -16.68 36.86 -21.44
C LEU A 340 -16.35 35.37 -21.39
N HIS A 341 -16.02 34.84 -20.22
CA HIS A 341 -15.64 33.44 -20.03
C HIS A 341 -16.81 32.49 -20.30
N SER A 342 -18.02 32.77 -19.80
CA SER A 342 -19.19 31.93 -20.06
C SER A 342 -19.57 31.91 -21.53
N MET A 343 -19.51 33.07 -22.21
CA MET A 343 -19.73 33.14 -23.65
C MET A 343 -18.65 32.42 -24.47
N GLU A 344 -17.39 32.50 -24.07
CA GLU A 344 -16.32 31.76 -24.72
C GLU A 344 -16.55 30.25 -24.60
N VAL A 345 -16.91 29.77 -23.41
CA VAL A 345 -17.20 28.36 -23.16
C VAL A 345 -18.34 27.87 -24.05
N VAL A 346 -19.47 28.59 -24.08
CA VAL A 346 -20.61 28.20 -24.93
C VAL A 346 -20.20 28.22 -26.41
N ASN A 347 -19.57 29.30 -26.90
CA ASN A 347 -19.17 29.40 -28.32
C ASN A 347 -18.22 28.27 -28.74
N ARG A 348 -17.25 27.91 -27.89
CA ARG A 348 -16.34 26.79 -28.17
C ARG A 348 -17.05 25.44 -28.08
N LEU A 349 -17.92 25.23 -27.10
CA LEU A 349 -18.71 24.00 -26.97
C LEU A 349 -19.59 23.77 -28.19
N THR A 350 -20.24 24.82 -28.70
CA THR A 350 -21.09 24.71 -29.90
C THR A 350 -20.30 24.31 -31.15
N THR A 351 -18.99 24.61 -31.20
CA THR A 351 -18.12 24.14 -32.28
C THR A 351 -17.50 22.75 -32.05
N ALA A 352 -17.42 22.30 -30.79
CA ALA A 352 -16.78 21.05 -30.42
C ALA A 352 -17.77 19.87 -30.38
N VAL A 353 -19.02 20.11 -30.02
CA VAL A 353 -20.06 19.10 -29.81
C VAL A 353 -21.41 19.60 -30.33
N ASP A 354 -22.23 18.69 -30.83
CA ASP A 354 -23.61 18.99 -31.21
C ASP A 354 -24.46 19.20 -29.95
N LEU A 355 -24.82 20.46 -29.69
CA LEU A 355 -25.60 20.84 -28.52
C LEU A 355 -27.10 20.81 -28.84
N PRO A 356 -27.97 20.40 -27.89
CA PRO A 356 -29.41 20.48 -28.10
C PRO A 356 -29.85 21.90 -28.46
N PRO A 357 -30.68 22.11 -29.50
CA PRO A 357 -31.09 23.44 -29.92
C PRO A 357 -31.84 24.16 -28.79
N GLY A 358 -32.66 23.45 -28.00
CA GLY A 358 -33.40 24.01 -26.87
C GLY A 358 -32.50 24.74 -25.86
N PHE A 359 -31.34 24.15 -25.52
CA PHE A 359 -30.36 24.80 -24.65
C PHE A 359 -29.82 26.10 -25.25
N ILE A 360 -29.51 26.12 -26.56
CA ILE A 360 -28.99 27.30 -27.25
C ILE A 360 -30.06 28.41 -27.25
N HIS A 361 -31.31 28.06 -27.54
CA HIS A 361 -32.45 28.99 -27.49
C HIS A 361 -32.60 29.62 -26.10
N ASP A 362 -32.65 28.81 -25.05
CA ASP A 362 -32.77 29.28 -23.67
C ASP A 362 -31.61 30.18 -23.25
N TYR A 363 -30.38 29.81 -23.63
CA TYR A 363 -29.19 30.63 -23.39
C TYR A 363 -29.30 32.00 -24.07
N ILE A 364 -29.72 32.05 -25.34
CA ILE A 364 -29.86 33.31 -26.08
C ILE A 364 -30.97 34.18 -25.48
N SER A 365 -32.14 33.61 -25.17
CA SER A 365 -33.21 34.36 -24.52
C SER A 365 -32.77 34.91 -23.16
N ASN A 366 -31.96 34.16 -22.39
CA ASN A 366 -31.37 34.69 -21.16
C ASN A 366 -30.34 35.81 -21.41
N CYS A 367 -29.51 35.71 -22.46
CA CYS A 367 -28.59 36.78 -22.87
C CYS A 367 -29.35 38.09 -23.18
N ILE A 368 -30.43 38.00 -23.95
CA ILE A 368 -31.26 39.14 -24.36
C ILE A 368 -31.95 39.76 -23.13
N ARG A 369 -32.56 38.94 -22.27
CA ARG A 369 -33.20 39.38 -21.02
C ARG A 369 -32.20 40.05 -20.08
N SER A 370 -31.00 39.50 -19.94
CA SER A 370 -29.93 40.07 -19.13
C SER A 370 -29.49 41.44 -19.65
N CYS A 371 -29.38 41.62 -20.97
CA CYS A 371 -29.08 42.92 -21.55
C CYS A 371 -30.15 43.98 -21.24
N GLN A 372 -31.43 43.61 -21.18
CA GLN A 372 -32.53 44.54 -20.92
C GLN A 372 -32.59 44.98 -19.45
N ASN A 373 -32.20 44.10 -18.52
CA ASN A 373 -32.31 44.33 -17.08
C ASN A 373 -31.13 45.10 -16.46
N ILE A 374 -30.00 45.24 -17.16
CA ILE A 374 -28.84 45.99 -16.66
C ILE A 374 -29.15 47.50 -16.62
N LYS A 375 -29.02 48.10 -15.42
CA LYS A 375 -29.27 49.53 -15.18
C LYS A 375 -28.14 50.44 -15.68
N ASP A 376 -26.89 49.96 -15.62
CA ASP A 376 -25.74 50.75 -16.05
C ASP A 376 -25.60 50.71 -17.58
N LYS A 377 -25.81 51.86 -18.20
CA LYS A 377 -25.77 52.04 -19.65
C LYS A 377 -24.40 51.74 -20.27
N TYR A 378 -23.30 51.99 -19.54
CA TYR A 378 -21.96 51.67 -20.05
C TYR A 378 -21.75 50.16 -20.12
N MET A 379 -22.06 49.46 -19.02
CA MET A 379 -21.96 48.00 -18.93
C MET A 379 -22.93 47.31 -19.89
N GLN A 380 -24.16 47.82 -20.02
CA GLN A 380 -25.14 47.34 -21.00
C GLN A 380 -24.60 47.44 -22.42
N ASN A 381 -24.06 48.59 -22.83
CA ASN A 381 -23.48 48.73 -24.17
C ASN A 381 -22.34 47.74 -24.41
N ARG A 382 -21.52 47.46 -23.40
CA ARG A 382 -20.43 46.48 -23.50
C ARG A 382 -20.97 45.05 -23.65
N LEU A 383 -21.97 44.67 -22.86
CA LEU A 383 -22.60 43.35 -22.93
C LEU A 383 -23.31 43.15 -24.27
N VAL A 384 -24.07 44.14 -24.74
CA VAL A 384 -24.77 44.06 -26.03
C VAL A 384 -23.78 43.87 -27.18
N ARG A 385 -22.61 44.55 -27.16
CA ARG A 385 -21.56 44.31 -28.16
C ARG A 385 -21.07 42.85 -28.14
N LEU A 386 -20.86 42.30 -26.96
CA LEU A 386 -20.39 40.92 -26.78
C LEU A 386 -21.44 39.92 -27.28
N VAL A 387 -22.71 40.10 -26.91
CA VAL A 387 -23.85 39.29 -27.39
C VAL A 387 -23.99 39.37 -28.90
N CYS A 388 -23.85 40.55 -29.51
CA CYS A 388 -23.92 40.69 -30.96
C CYS A 388 -22.81 39.91 -31.67
N VAL A 389 -21.57 39.95 -31.16
CA VAL A 389 -20.45 39.18 -31.74
C VAL A 389 -20.68 37.67 -31.57
N PHE A 390 -21.18 37.25 -30.40
CA PHE A 390 -21.53 35.86 -30.14
C PHE A 390 -22.62 35.34 -31.09
N LEU A 391 -23.72 36.08 -31.26
CA LEU A 391 -24.79 35.74 -32.20
C LEU A 391 -24.29 35.70 -33.65
N GLN A 392 -23.43 36.64 -34.05
CA GLN A 392 -22.80 36.61 -35.37
C GLN A 392 -21.95 35.33 -35.57
N SER A 393 -21.25 34.86 -34.54
CA SER A 393 -20.48 33.61 -34.56
C SER A 393 -21.39 32.41 -34.79
N LEU A 394 -22.48 32.29 -34.01
CA LEU A 394 -23.42 31.17 -34.12
C LEU A 394 -24.12 31.12 -35.47
N ILE A 395 -24.51 32.28 -36.01
CA ILE A 395 -25.13 32.40 -37.34
C ILE A 395 -24.15 32.00 -38.44
N ARG A 396 -22.91 32.49 -38.39
CA ARG A 396 -21.88 32.16 -39.41
C ARG A 396 -21.54 30.67 -39.44
N ASN A 397 -21.53 30.03 -38.28
CA ASN A 397 -21.25 28.61 -38.14
C ASN A 397 -22.48 27.72 -38.44
N LYS A 398 -23.63 28.31 -38.81
CA LYS A 398 -24.90 27.62 -39.13
C LYS A 398 -25.43 26.71 -38.02
N ILE A 399 -25.24 27.13 -36.76
CA ILE A 399 -25.63 26.30 -35.61
C ILE A 399 -27.08 26.58 -35.18
N ILE A 400 -27.60 27.78 -35.48
CA ILE A 400 -28.97 28.18 -35.14
C ILE A 400 -29.86 28.08 -36.39
N ASN A 401 -31.06 27.50 -36.24
CA ASN A 401 -32.14 27.68 -37.20
C ASN A 401 -32.67 29.12 -37.09
N VAL A 402 -32.35 29.94 -38.09
CA VAL A 402 -32.61 31.38 -38.08
C VAL A 402 -34.11 31.69 -37.98
N GLU A 403 -34.98 30.79 -38.45
CA GLU A 403 -36.44 30.94 -38.49
C GLU A 403 -37.07 31.06 -37.09
N ASP A 404 -36.64 30.25 -36.12
CA ASP A 404 -37.24 30.22 -34.79
C ASP A 404 -36.82 31.40 -33.90
N LEU A 405 -35.61 31.92 -34.14
CA LEU A 405 -35.03 33.02 -33.34
C LEU A 405 -35.14 34.40 -33.99
N PHE A 406 -35.64 34.47 -35.22
CA PHE A 406 -35.60 35.70 -36.03
C PHE A 406 -36.27 36.87 -35.31
N ILE A 407 -37.49 36.66 -34.79
CA ILE A 407 -38.31 37.72 -34.19
C ILE A 407 -37.64 38.26 -32.92
N GLU A 408 -37.14 37.38 -32.05
CA GLU A 408 -36.52 37.78 -30.78
C GLU A 408 -35.21 38.56 -31.01
N VAL A 409 -34.34 38.05 -31.90
CA VAL A 409 -33.07 38.71 -32.21
C VAL A 409 -33.28 40.01 -32.99
N GLN A 410 -34.27 40.05 -33.90
CA GLN A 410 -34.61 41.27 -34.63
C GLN A 410 -35.11 42.37 -33.69
N ALA A 411 -36.02 42.03 -32.77
CA ALA A 411 -36.50 42.95 -31.74
C ALA A 411 -35.35 43.48 -30.88
N PHE A 412 -34.41 42.60 -30.47
CA PHE A 412 -33.20 42.99 -29.75
C PHE A 412 -32.32 43.96 -30.56
N CYS A 413 -32.06 43.67 -31.83
CA CYS A 413 -31.24 44.54 -32.69
C CYS A 413 -31.87 45.94 -32.88
N ILE A 414 -33.20 46.01 -32.97
CA ILE A 414 -33.93 47.28 -33.10
C ILE A 414 -33.84 48.08 -31.78
N ALA A 415 -34.05 47.42 -30.64
CA ALA A 415 -33.97 48.03 -29.31
C ALA A 415 -32.58 48.66 -29.06
N PHE A 416 -31.52 48.01 -29.53
CA PHE A 416 -30.14 48.46 -29.38
C PHE A 416 -29.50 49.00 -30.66
N SER A 417 -30.31 49.50 -31.60
CA SER A 417 -29.87 49.98 -32.93
C SER A 417 -28.80 51.08 -32.92
N ARG A 418 -28.63 51.80 -31.81
CA ARG A 418 -27.55 52.79 -31.62
C ARG A 418 -26.16 52.16 -31.56
N ILE A 419 -26.06 50.86 -31.27
CA ILE A 419 -24.81 50.12 -31.18
C ILE A 419 -24.46 49.58 -32.58
N ARG A 420 -23.23 49.82 -33.01
CA ARG A 420 -22.76 49.48 -34.37
C ARG A 420 -22.84 47.98 -34.64
N GLU A 421 -22.52 47.17 -33.64
CA GLU A 421 -22.52 45.72 -33.68
C GLU A 421 -23.94 45.16 -33.84
N ALA A 422 -24.93 45.75 -33.16
CA ALA A 422 -26.34 45.40 -33.30
C ALA A 422 -26.89 45.74 -34.69
N ALA A 423 -26.54 46.93 -35.22
CA ALA A 423 -26.86 47.29 -36.60
C ALA A 423 -26.19 46.37 -37.63
N GLY A 424 -24.98 45.88 -37.33
CA GLY A 424 -24.28 44.89 -38.15
C GLY A 424 -24.97 43.52 -38.14
N LEU A 425 -25.37 43.04 -36.97
CA LEU A 425 -26.13 41.79 -36.81
C LEU A 425 -27.48 41.85 -37.53
N PHE A 426 -28.21 42.97 -37.44
CA PHE A 426 -29.47 43.16 -38.16
C PHE A 426 -29.31 43.03 -39.69
N ARG A 427 -28.24 43.61 -40.25
CA ARG A 427 -27.95 43.49 -41.69
C ARG A 427 -27.60 42.05 -42.08
N LEU A 428 -26.89 41.32 -41.21
CA LEU A 428 -26.58 39.92 -41.43
C LEU A 428 -27.85 39.05 -41.44
N LEU A 429 -28.75 39.27 -40.48
CA LEU A 429 -30.03 38.57 -40.42
C LEU A 429 -30.87 38.83 -41.67
N LYS A 430 -30.95 40.08 -42.12
CA LYS A 430 -31.67 40.45 -43.34
C LYS A 430 -31.06 39.89 -44.63
N SER A 431 -29.79 39.49 -44.60
CA SER A 431 -29.16 38.82 -45.75
C SER A 431 -29.40 37.32 -45.81
N LEU A 432 -29.95 36.75 -44.73
CA LEU A 432 -30.27 35.33 -44.58
C LEU A 432 -31.78 35.07 -44.67
N GLU A 433 -32.60 36.11 -44.48
CA GLU A 433 -33.98 36.22 -44.97
C GLU A 433 -34.00 36.22 -46.51
#